data_AF-A0A5B0BPA8-F1
#
_entry.id   AF-A0A5B0BPA8-F1
#
_cell.length_a   1.000
_cell.length_b   1.000
_cell.length_c   1.000
_cell.angle_alpha   90.00
_cell.angle_beta   90.00
_cell.angle_gamma   90.00
#
_symmetry.space_group_name_H-M   'P 1'
#
loop_
_entity.id
_entity.type
_entity.pdbx_description
1 polymer ?
#
loop_
_entity_poly.entity_id
_entity_poly.type
_entity_poly.pdbx_seq_one_letter_code
_entity_poly.pdbx_strand_id
1 'polypeptide(L)'
;MFGAKNKKPTNVKGVDSNHKAKKTTGFILILAAFITLVVIIITMAVMNAFGNKWWGVSFDILKSIFEMLYFLSGLVLIIGLYIGYKQLRVASEDIKIRNERLAMSKSLDYLEVFASELLPKMTEYVQKSSSSNDDEITVFSIEDVKKLIDENYYINIENMDPEIGAYAFRLLIEKQSHGIENIFNQIESFSAGIVHRLADETIVYGPISSVYCSFVESELVFLSIQRGIGAPFDNTIALYKKWTKKRESDVNVLKLKELEDTMEETRRQIAASAELIKPQKPMGS
;
A
#
# COMPACT_ATOMS: atom_id res chain seq x y z
N MET A 1 16.86 16.12 25.26
CA MET A 1 18.10 15.36 25.01
C MET A 1 17.76 13.87 25.10
N PHE A 2 17.12 13.30 24.07
CA PHE A 2 16.74 11.88 24.02
C PHE A 2 17.65 11.19 23.00
N GLY A 3 18.67 10.49 23.50
CA GLY A 3 19.59 9.72 22.68
C GLY A 3 18.93 8.44 22.18
N ALA A 4 18.30 8.50 21.02
CA ALA A 4 17.83 7.31 20.30
C ALA A 4 19.04 6.53 19.78
N LYS A 5 19.39 5.43 20.48
CA LYS A 5 20.38 4.46 20.00
C LYS A 5 19.81 3.75 18.76
N ASN A 6 20.30 4.15 17.59
CA ASN A 6 20.09 3.46 16.32
C ASN A 6 20.55 2.00 16.42
N LYS A 7 19.62 1.08 16.72
CA LYS A 7 19.81 -0.35 16.53
C LYS A 7 19.79 -0.63 15.03
N LYS A 8 20.96 -0.87 14.45
CA LYS A 8 21.08 -1.35 13.07
C LYS A 8 20.18 -2.58 12.89
N PRO A 9 19.34 -2.65 11.85
CA PRO A 9 18.54 -3.84 11.59
C PRO A 9 19.48 -5.00 11.30
N THR A 10 19.49 -5.98 12.20
CA THR A 10 20.19 -7.24 12.00
C THR A 10 19.55 -7.99 10.84
N ASN A 11 20.26 -8.03 9.72
CA ASN A 11 19.90 -8.73 8.49
C ASN A 11 20.03 -10.25 8.71
N VAL A 12 19.01 -10.89 9.31
CA VAL A 12 19.07 -12.31 9.74
C VAL A 12 18.48 -13.29 8.71
N LYS A 13 17.97 -12.84 7.55
CA LYS A 13 17.33 -13.75 6.56
C LYS A 13 18.13 -14.03 5.29
N GLY A 14 19.43 -13.71 5.26
CA GLY A 14 20.30 -13.95 4.10
C GLY A 14 20.98 -15.32 4.02
N VAL A 15 20.96 -16.13 5.09
CA VAL A 15 21.81 -17.34 5.18
C VAL A 15 21.14 -18.60 4.58
N ASP A 16 19.81 -18.70 4.59
CA ASP A 16 19.12 -19.93 4.16
C ASP A 16 18.90 -20.04 2.64
N SER A 17 18.85 -18.93 1.90
CA SER A 17 18.66 -18.98 0.43
C SER A 17 19.90 -19.56 -0.28
N ASN A 18 21.10 -19.28 0.24
CA ASN A 18 22.35 -19.73 -0.34
C ASN A 18 22.56 -21.26 -0.18
N HIS A 19 22.02 -21.85 0.88
CA HIS A 19 22.08 -23.30 1.09
C HIS A 19 21.15 -24.07 0.14
N LYS A 20 19.97 -23.53 -0.20
CA LYS A 20 19.05 -24.16 -1.17
C LYS A 20 19.61 -24.09 -2.60
N ALA A 21 20.22 -22.97 -3.00
CA ALA A 21 20.83 -22.80 -4.31
C ALA A 21 22.00 -23.76 -4.58
N LYS A 22 22.83 -24.05 -3.56
CA LYS A 22 23.92 -25.04 -3.67
C LYS A 22 23.40 -26.48 -3.85
N LYS A 23 22.24 -26.81 -3.27
CA LYS A 23 21.70 -28.17 -3.36
C LYS A 23 21.07 -28.46 -4.74
N THR A 24 20.43 -27.46 -5.35
CA THR A 24 19.87 -27.59 -6.72
C THR A 24 20.96 -27.62 -7.78
N THR A 25 22.01 -26.79 -7.66
CA THR A 25 23.14 -26.82 -8.61
C THR A 25 23.89 -28.15 -8.60
N GLY A 26 24.09 -28.75 -7.42
CA GLY A 26 24.67 -30.09 -7.32
C GLY A 26 23.84 -31.18 -8.01
N PHE A 27 22.51 -31.14 -7.87
CA PHE A 27 21.63 -32.10 -8.53
C PHE A 27 21.65 -31.97 -10.06
N ILE A 28 21.67 -30.74 -10.60
CA ILE A 28 21.75 -30.50 -12.04
C ILE A 28 23.06 -31.04 -12.62
N LEU A 29 24.19 -30.84 -11.94
CA LEU A 29 25.49 -31.37 -12.37
C LEU A 29 25.52 -32.89 -12.36
N ILE A 30 24.97 -33.53 -11.32
CA ILE A 30 24.87 -35.00 -11.24
C ILE A 30 23.98 -35.54 -12.37
N LEU A 31 22.85 -34.89 -12.64
CA LEU A 31 21.96 -35.29 -13.72
C LEU A 31 22.62 -35.14 -15.10
N ALA A 32 23.35 -34.05 -15.34
CA ALA A 32 24.10 -33.84 -16.58
C ALA A 32 25.22 -34.88 -16.76
N ALA A 33 25.95 -35.20 -15.68
CA ALA A 33 26.96 -36.26 -15.68
C ALA A 33 26.35 -37.64 -15.97
N PHE A 34 25.16 -37.93 -15.43
CA PHE A 34 24.44 -39.16 -15.70
C PHE A 34 23.99 -39.25 -17.17
N ILE A 35 23.42 -38.18 -17.71
CA ILE A 35 23.00 -38.12 -19.13
C ILE A 35 24.19 -38.33 -20.06
N THR A 36 25.32 -37.66 -19.81
CA THR A 36 26.54 -37.82 -20.62
C THR A 36 27.10 -39.24 -20.54
N LEU A 37 27.10 -39.86 -19.37
CA LEU A 37 27.54 -41.25 -19.19
C LEU A 37 26.64 -42.25 -19.94
N VAL A 38 25.31 -42.03 -19.92
CA VAL A 38 24.36 -42.84 -20.70
C VAL A 38 24.62 -42.70 -22.21
N VAL A 39 24.86 -41.47 -22.70
CA VAL A 39 25.21 -41.23 -24.11
C VAL A 39 26.51 -41.94 -24.50
N ILE A 40 27.53 -41.91 -23.63
CA ILE A 40 28.80 -42.62 -23.85
C ILE A 40 28.59 -44.14 -23.92
N ILE A 41 27.82 -44.72 -23.00
CA ILE A 41 27.53 -46.16 -23.00
C ILE A 41 26.79 -46.57 -24.28
N ILE A 42 25.80 -45.79 -24.70
CA ILE A 42 25.04 -46.05 -25.94
C ILE A 42 25.97 -45.98 -27.15
N THR A 43 26.81 -44.94 -27.25
CA THR A 43 27.76 -44.80 -28.37
C THR A 43 28.80 -45.93 -28.39
N MET A 44 29.32 -46.36 -27.24
CA MET A 44 30.22 -47.51 -27.14
C MET A 44 29.52 -48.83 -27.53
N ALA A 45 28.29 -49.06 -27.08
CA ALA A 45 27.52 -50.26 -27.43
C ALA A 45 27.24 -50.31 -28.94
N VAL A 46 26.91 -49.16 -29.55
CA VAL A 46 26.79 -49.01 -31.00
C VAL A 46 28.14 -49.29 -31.68
N MET A 47 29.24 -48.65 -31.28
CA MET A 47 30.55 -48.91 -31.90
C MET A 47 30.99 -50.38 -31.80
N ASN A 48 30.75 -51.04 -30.67
CA ASN A 48 31.11 -52.43 -30.45
C ASN A 48 30.23 -53.40 -31.28
N ALA A 49 28.94 -53.12 -31.41
CA ALA A 49 28.04 -53.89 -32.26
C ALA A 49 28.37 -53.73 -33.77
N PHE A 50 29.06 -52.66 -34.16
CA PHE A 50 29.32 -52.28 -35.56
C PHE A 50 30.72 -52.69 -36.08
N GLY A 51 31.38 -53.69 -35.48
CA GLY A 51 32.69 -54.17 -35.90
C GLY A 51 32.87 -54.30 -37.43
N ASN A 52 33.79 -53.50 -38.00
CA ASN A 52 34.35 -53.51 -39.37
C ASN A 52 33.45 -53.70 -40.61
N LYS A 53 32.12 -53.73 -40.50
CA LYS A 53 31.21 -53.88 -41.66
C LYS A 53 30.24 -52.70 -41.77
N TRP A 54 30.83 -51.52 -41.98
CA TRP A 54 30.21 -50.19 -41.81
C TRP A 54 29.22 -49.75 -42.91
N TRP A 55 28.97 -50.56 -43.94
CA TRP A 55 28.20 -50.13 -45.14
C TRP A 55 26.78 -50.71 -45.26
N GLY A 56 26.31 -51.51 -44.30
CA GLY A 56 25.02 -52.20 -44.40
C GLY A 56 24.21 -52.27 -43.12
N VAL A 57 24.48 -51.41 -42.13
CA VAL A 57 23.68 -51.38 -40.91
C VAL A 57 22.31 -50.78 -41.24
N SER A 58 21.29 -51.61 -41.03
CA SER A 58 19.88 -51.32 -41.30
C SER A 58 19.46 -50.01 -40.64
N PHE A 59 19.03 -49.07 -41.46
CA PHE A 59 18.40 -47.79 -41.10
C PHE A 59 17.39 -47.91 -39.93
N ASP A 60 16.78 -49.08 -39.80
CA ASP A 60 15.81 -49.43 -38.75
C ASP A 60 16.37 -49.34 -37.32
N ILE A 61 17.61 -49.77 -37.05
CA ILE A 61 18.19 -49.71 -35.69
C ILE A 61 18.44 -48.26 -35.27
N LEU A 62 18.98 -47.46 -36.20
CA LEU A 62 19.22 -46.04 -35.98
C LEU A 62 17.89 -45.32 -35.71
N LYS A 63 16.86 -45.62 -36.49
CA LYS A 63 15.51 -45.10 -36.31
C LYS A 63 14.95 -45.45 -34.93
N SER A 64 15.07 -46.69 -34.47
CA SER A 64 14.61 -47.10 -33.13
C SER A 64 15.35 -46.38 -32.00
N ILE A 65 16.65 -46.13 -32.13
CA ILE A 65 17.42 -45.36 -31.14
C ILE A 65 16.94 -43.90 -31.08
N PHE A 66 16.75 -43.26 -32.24
CA PHE A 66 16.24 -41.89 -32.30
C PHE A 66 14.83 -41.77 -31.76
N GLU A 67 13.97 -42.75 -32.04
CA GLU A 67 12.60 -42.81 -31.52
C GLU A 67 12.59 -42.92 -29.98
N MET A 68 13.47 -43.76 -29.40
CA MET A 68 13.63 -43.85 -27.95
C MET A 68 14.14 -42.53 -27.33
N LEU A 69 15.16 -41.90 -27.94
CA LEU A 69 15.67 -40.60 -27.49
C LEU A 69 14.61 -39.51 -27.60
N TYR A 70 13.80 -39.53 -28.65
CA TYR A 70 12.69 -38.59 -28.84
C TYR A 70 11.67 -38.73 -27.70
N PHE A 71 11.23 -39.95 -27.37
CA PHE A 71 10.35 -40.18 -26.23
C PHE A 71 10.98 -39.75 -24.89
N LEU A 72 12.27 -40.03 -24.68
CA LEU A 72 12.97 -39.62 -23.47
C LEU A 72 13.09 -38.09 -23.35
N SER A 73 13.32 -37.41 -24.47
CA SER A 73 13.39 -35.94 -24.51
C SER A 73 12.07 -35.30 -24.10
N GLY A 74 10.93 -35.87 -24.49
CA GLY A 74 9.61 -35.42 -24.06
C GLY A 74 9.42 -35.51 -22.54
N LEU A 75 9.85 -36.62 -21.92
CA LEU A 75 9.76 -36.79 -20.47
C LEU A 75 10.65 -35.79 -19.71
N VAL A 76 11.89 -35.61 -20.17
CA VAL A 76 12.83 -34.63 -19.60
C VAL A 76 12.27 -33.21 -19.74
N LEU A 77 11.68 -32.88 -20.89
CA LEU A 77 11.05 -31.58 -21.13
C LEU A 77 9.88 -31.33 -20.16
N ILE A 78 9.00 -32.30 -19.95
CA ILE A 78 7.88 -32.18 -19.01
C ILE A 78 8.39 -31.97 -17.58
N ILE A 79 9.40 -32.73 -17.15
CA ILE A 79 10.02 -32.56 -15.81
C ILE A 79 10.67 -31.17 -15.69
N GLY A 80 11.36 -30.72 -16.74
CA GLY A 80 11.97 -29.40 -16.79
C GLY A 80 10.94 -28.27 -16.67
N LEU A 81 9.83 -28.37 -17.40
CA LEU A 81 8.71 -27.43 -17.31
C LEU A 81 8.11 -27.39 -15.90
N TYR A 82 7.92 -28.56 -15.27
CA TYR A 82 7.39 -28.65 -13.91
C TYR A 82 8.31 -27.96 -12.89
N ILE A 83 9.62 -28.19 -12.98
CA ILE A 83 10.60 -27.53 -12.11
C ILE A 83 10.62 -26.02 -12.36
N GLY A 84 10.62 -25.59 -13.63
CA GLY A 84 10.60 -24.18 -14.00
C GLY A 84 9.37 -23.44 -13.47
N TYR A 85 8.18 -24.05 -13.60
CA TYR A 85 6.94 -23.50 -13.04
C TYR A 85 7.02 -23.32 -11.52
N LYS A 86 7.56 -24.31 -10.80
CA LYS A 86 7.72 -24.22 -9.33
C LYS A 86 8.69 -23.11 -8.93
N GLN A 87 9.80 -22.93 -9.67
CA GLN A 87 10.74 -21.85 -9.41
C GLN A 87 10.12 -20.46 -9.66
N LEU A 88 9.36 -20.32 -10.75
CA LEU A 88 8.66 -19.08 -11.07
C LEU A 88 7.66 -18.69 -9.97
N ARG A 89 6.92 -19.67 -9.42
CA ARG A 89 5.99 -19.44 -8.31
C ARG A 89 6.70 -18.92 -7.06
N VAL A 90 7.80 -19.57 -6.65
CA VAL A 90 8.57 -19.12 -5.47
C VAL A 90 9.18 -17.74 -5.70
N ALA A 91 9.69 -17.46 -6.90
CA ALA A 91 10.22 -16.14 -7.25
C ALA A 91 9.13 -15.06 -7.19
N SER A 92 7.91 -15.37 -7.67
CA SER A 92 6.77 -14.45 -7.57
C SER A 92 6.37 -14.18 -6.11
N GLU A 93 6.37 -15.20 -5.25
CA GLU A 93 6.06 -15.05 -3.82
C GLU A 93 7.15 -14.19 -3.12
N ASP A 94 8.42 -14.39 -3.45
CA ASP A 94 9.53 -13.60 -2.89
C ASP A 94 9.47 -12.12 -3.32
N ILE A 95 9.16 -11.85 -4.59
CA ILE A 95 8.93 -10.48 -5.10
C ILE A 95 7.80 -9.81 -4.32
N LYS A 96 6.69 -10.52 -4.07
CA LYS A 96 5.55 -9.99 -3.30
C LYS A 96 5.97 -9.61 -1.88
N ILE A 97 6.64 -10.51 -1.17
CA ILE A 97 7.12 -10.27 0.21
C ILE A 97 8.12 -9.10 0.25
N ARG A 98 9.02 -9.03 -0.74
CA ARG A 98 9.99 -7.93 -0.83
C ARG A 98 9.30 -6.59 -1.07
N ASN A 99 8.32 -6.56 -1.97
CA ASN A 99 7.54 -5.35 -2.25
C ASN A 99 6.74 -4.91 -1.02
N GLU A 100 6.13 -5.83 -0.28
CA GLU A 100 5.45 -5.54 0.99
C GLU A 100 6.42 -4.91 2.01
N ARG A 101 7.62 -5.49 2.20
CA ARG A 101 8.63 -4.91 3.12
C ARG A 101 9.11 -3.54 2.67
N LEU A 102 9.29 -3.34 1.37
CA LEU A 102 9.70 -2.04 0.82
C LEU A 102 8.59 -0.99 1.02
N ALA A 103 7.33 -1.36 0.78
CA ALA A 103 6.18 -0.49 1.02
C ALA A 103 6.07 -0.11 2.51
N MET A 104 6.25 -1.07 3.43
CA MET A 104 6.25 -0.80 4.87
C MET A 104 7.40 0.14 5.28
N SER A 105 8.61 -0.10 4.77
CA SER A 105 9.76 0.78 5.02
C SER A 105 9.50 2.18 4.49
N LYS A 106 8.92 2.29 3.29
CA LYS A 106 8.56 3.58 2.69
C LYS A 106 7.46 4.27 3.46
N SER A 107 6.48 3.57 4.01
CA SER A 107 5.49 4.15 4.92
C SER A 107 6.14 4.80 6.14
N LEU A 108 7.16 4.17 6.72
CA LEU A 108 7.91 4.75 7.85
C LEU A 108 8.68 6.01 7.43
N ASP A 109 9.35 5.98 6.27
CA ASP A 109 10.02 7.16 5.71
C ASP A 109 9.01 8.31 5.52
N TYR A 110 7.82 8.02 5.00
CA TYR A 110 6.75 9.00 4.79
C TYR A 110 6.25 9.59 6.11
N LEU A 111 6.08 8.75 7.14
CA LEU A 111 5.71 9.22 8.48
C LEU A 111 6.79 10.12 9.09
N GLU A 112 8.06 9.79 8.90
CA GLU A 112 9.19 10.59 9.36
C GLU A 112 9.21 11.95 8.65
N VAL A 113 9.08 11.98 7.32
CA VAL A 113 9.02 13.23 6.53
C VAL A 113 7.80 14.08 6.94
N PHE A 114 6.64 13.46 7.10
CA PHE A 114 5.43 14.17 7.54
C PHE A 114 5.64 14.82 8.92
N ALA A 115 6.18 14.08 9.88
CA ALA A 115 6.37 14.56 11.24
C ALA A 115 7.50 15.59 11.38
N SER A 116 8.60 15.41 10.64
CA SER A 116 9.81 16.25 10.79
C SER A 116 9.81 17.49 9.89
N GLU A 117 9.20 17.43 8.72
CA GLU A 117 9.21 18.53 7.76
C GLU A 117 7.84 19.19 7.59
N LEU A 118 6.79 18.39 7.39
CA LEU A 118 5.50 18.93 6.99
C LEU A 118 4.70 19.49 8.17
N LEU A 119 4.66 18.76 9.29
CA LEU A 119 3.93 19.16 10.48
C LEU A 119 4.43 20.49 11.05
N PRO A 120 5.75 20.75 11.21
CA PRO A 120 6.22 22.06 11.66
C PRO A 120 5.83 23.20 10.71
N LYS A 121 5.90 22.99 9.38
CA LYS A 121 5.49 24.00 8.40
C LYS A 121 3.99 24.29 8.47
N MET A 122 3.16 23.26 8.65
CA MET A 122 1.71 23.43 8.87
C MET A 122 1.44 24.24 10.15
N THR A 123 2.12 23.91 11.25
CA THR A 123 1.96 24.63 12.52
C THR A 123 2.41 26.09 12.41
N GLU A 124 3.55 26.35 11.77
CA GLU A 124 4.06 27.69 11.53
C GLU A 124 3.09 28.52 10.66
N TYR A 125 2.55 27.90 9.61
CA TYR A 125 1.53 28.53 8.76
C TYR A 125 0.27 28.88 9.56
N VAL A 126 -0.27 27.95 10.34
CA VAL A 126 -1.46 28.20 11.17
C VAL A 126 -1.19 29.33 12.18
N GLN A 127 0.00 29.37 12.77
CA GLN A 127 0.39 30.44 13.70
C GLN A 127 0.47 31.81 13.01
N LYS A 128 1.06 31.89 11.82
CA LYS A 128 1.14 33.13 11.03
C LYS A 128 -0.24 33.62 10.61
N SER A 129 -1.07 32.72 10.04
CA SER A 129 -2.43 33.04 9.62
C SER A 129 -3.36 33.39 10.79
N SER A 130 -3.10 32.89 12.00
CA SER A 130 -3.88 33.29 13.19
C SER A 130 -3.46 34.66 13.75
N SER A 131 -2.21 35.07 13.50
CA SER A 131 -1.66 36.35 13.98
C SER A 131 -1.97 37.51 13.03
N SER A 132 -2.31 37.22 11.77
CA SER A 132 -2.69 38.21 10.75
C SER A 132 -4.18 38.56 10.76
N ASN A 133 -4.99 37.90 11.60
CA ASN A 133 -6.39 38.26 11.79
C ASN A 133 -6.48 39.58 12.57
N ASP A 134 -6.23 40.69 11.86
CA ASP A 134 -6.86 41.97 12.17
C ASP A 134 -8.38 41.74 12.07
N ASP A 135 -9.13 42.20 13.08
CA ASP A 135 -10.58 42.08 13.26
C ASP A 135 -11.41 42.80 12.17
N GLU A 136 -10.93 42.88 10.93
CA GLU A 136 -11.66 43.48 9.82
C GLU A 136 -12.86 42.59 9.49
N ILE A 137 -14.04 43.00 10.00
CA ILE A 137 -15.34 42.36 9.80
C ILE A 137 -15.54 42.14 8.30
N THR A 138 -15.36 40.91 7.84
CA THR A 138 -15.63 40.55 6.46
C THR A 138 -17.12 40.25 6.34
N VAL A 139 -17.79 40.89 5.36
CA VAL A 139 -19.23 40.71 5.08
C VAL A 139 -19.57 39.25 4.74
N PHE A 140 -18.59 38.49 4.25
CA PHE A 140 -18.74 37.10 3.85
C PHE A 140 -18.07 36.14 4.84
N SER A 141 -18.74 35.01 5.10
CA SER A 141 -18.19 33.90 5.88
C SER A 141 -17.45 32.90 4.99
N ILE A 142 -16.52 32.13 5.57
CA ILE A 142 -15.84 31.03 4.86
C ILE A 142 -16.87 30.01 4.36
N GLU A 143 -17.96 29.82 5.10
CA GLU A 143 -19.06 28.92 4.78
C GLU A 143 -19.76 29.31 3.48
N ASP A 144 -19.85 30.61 3.17
CA ASP A 144 -20.46 31.08 1.93
C ASP A 144 -19.60 30.72 0.71
N VAL A 145 -18.29 30.83 0.83
CA VAL A 145 -17.36 30.40 -0.22
C VAL A 145 -17.33 28.88 -0.36
N LYS A 146 -17.43 28.14 0.75
CA LYS A 146 -17.48 26.67 0.73
C LYS A 146 -18.69 26.12 -0.04
N LYS A 147 -19.82 26.82 -0.07
CA LYS A 147 -21.01 26.41 -0.86
C LYS A 147 -20.77 26.45 -2.37
N LEU A 148 -19.73 27.16 -2.83
CA LEU A 148 -19.37 27.29 -4.24
C LEU A 148 -18.44 26.17 -4.72
N ILE A 149 -17.98 25.32 -3.81
CA ILE A 149 -17.12 24.17 -4.12
C ILE A 149 -18.01 23.04 -4.67
N ASP A 150 -17.70 22.58 -5.89
CA ASP A 150 -18.40 21.45 -6.49
C ASP A 150 -17.99 20.09 -5.87
N GLU A 151 -18.65 19.00 -6.28
CA GLU A 151 -18.33 17.63 -5.81
C GLU A 151 -16.90 17.18 -6.16
N ASN A 152 -16.30 17.82 -7.15
CA ASN A 152 -14.95 17.59 -7.62
C ASN A 152 -13.92 18.51 -6.97
N TYR A 153 -14.32 19.37 -6.04
CA TYR A 153 -13.48 20.33 -5.34
C TYR A 153 -12.85 21.36 -6.28
N TYR A 154 -13.66 21.86 -7.22
CA TYR A 154 -13.38 23.01 -8.05
C TYR A 154 -14.30 24.17 -7.67
N ILE A 155 -13.79 25.38 -7.84
CA ILE A 155 -14.57 26.61 -7.80
C ILE A 155 -14.55 27.20 -9.21
N ASN A 156 -15.73 27.35 -9.82
CA ASN A 156 -15.85 28.05 -11.10
C ASN A 156 -15.90 29.56 -10.86
N ILE A 157 -14.79 30.23 -11.14
CA ILE A 157 -14.62 31.68 -10.92
C ILE A 157 -15.50 32.49 -11.89
N GLU A 158 -15.80 31.97 -13.08
CA GLU A 158 -16.52 32.71 -14.13
C GLU A 158 -17.96 33.04 -13.75
N ASN A 159 -18.59 32.19 -12.92
CA ASN A 159 -19.98 32.33 -12.49
C ASN A 159 -20.09 32.85 -11.05
N MET A 160 -18.99 33.28 -10.43
CA MET A 160 -19.00 33.73 -9.06
C MET A 160 -19.51 35.18 -8.98
N ASP A 161 -20.29 35.47 -7.94
CA ASP A 161 -20.63 36.84 -7.59
C ASP A 161 -19.36 37.69 -7.46
N PRO A 162 -19.26 38.87 -8.08
CA PRO A 162 -18.04 39.68 -8.08
C PRO A 162 -17.51 40.02 -6.69
N GLU A 163 -18.38 40.22 -5.69
CA GLU A 163 -17.96 40.54 -4.33
C GLU A 163 -17.35 39.31 -3.64
N ILE A 164 -17.96 38.13 -3.83
CA ILE A 164 -17.43 36.87 -3.32
C ILE A 164 -16.10 36.53 -4.01
N GLY A 165 -16.01 36.78 -5.32
CA GLY A 165 -14.79 36.58 -6.10
C GLY A 165 -13.65 37.47 -5.61
N ALA A 166 -13.92 38.76 -5.35
CA ALA A 166 -12.94 39.67 -4.78
C ALA A 166 -12.47 39.22 -3.38
N TYR A 167 -13.39 38.76 -2.54
CA TYR A 167 -13.06 38.22 -1.21
C TYR A 167 -12.20 36.95 -1.30
N ALA A 168 -12.58 35.99 -2.14
CA ALA A 168 -11.82 34.76 -2.38
C ALA A 168 -10.41 35.03 -2.91
N PHE A 169 -10.28 36.01 -3.81
CA PHE A 169 -8.97 36.42 -4.34
C PHE A 169 -8.10 37.09 -3.27
N ARG A 170 -8.66 37.95 -2.42
CA ARG A 170 -7.94 38.54 -1.28
C ARG A 170 -7.44 37.45 -0.32
N LEU A 171 -8.30 36.48 0.01
CA LEU A 171 -7.94 35.33 0.85
C LEU A 171 -6.80 34.51 0.22
N LEU A 172 -6.81 34.33 -1.10
CA LEU A 172 -5.75 33.63 -1.83
C LEU A 172 -4.40 34.33 -1.65
N ILE A 173 -4.35 35.65 -1.88
CA ILE A 173 -3.12 36.45 -1.76
C ILE A 173 -2.58 36.39 -0.33
N GLU A 174 -3.46 36.58 0.66
CA GLU A 174 -3.08 36.53 2.06
C GLU A 174 -2.46 35.18 2.42
N LYS A 175 -3.14 34.08 2.10
CA LYS A 175 -2.64 32.73 2.39
C LYS A 175 -1.36 32.39 1.65
N GLN A 176 -1.21 32.87 0.41
CA GLN A 176 0.01 32.71 -0.36
C GLN A 176 1.19 33.46 0.27
N SER A 177 0.95 34.63 0.86
CA SER A 177 1.97 35.39 1.59
C SER A 177 2.52 34.65 2.81
N HIS A 178 1.73 33.75 3.40
CA HIS A 178 2.14 32.86 4.49
C HIS A 178 2.80 31.55 4.02
N GLY A 179 2.99 31.36 2.71
CA GLY A 179 3.75 30.22 2.16
C GLY A 179 2.95 28.91 2.05
N ILE A 180 1.61 28.98 2.05
CA ILE A 180 0.73 27.79 1.98
C ILE A 180 1.01 26.93 0.73
N GLU A 181 1.42 27.54 -0.38
CA GLU A 181 1.69 26.87 -1.66
C GLU A 181 2.81 25.82 -1.52
N ASN A 182 3.89 26.18 -0.80
CA ASN A 182 5.00 25.26 -0.54
C ASN A 182 4.59 24.07 0.31
N ILE A 183 3.60 24.26 1.20
CA ILE A 183 3.04 23.20 2.04
C ILE A 183 2.21 22.27 1.16
N PHE A 184 1.31 22.81 0.32
CA PHE A 184 0.50 22.00 -0.58
C PHE A 184 1.30 21.24 -1.62
N ASN A 185 2.40 21.79 -2.14
CA ASN A 185 3.29 21.06 -3.04
C ASN A 185 3.91 19.83 -2.36
N GLN A 186 4.27 19.95 -1.07
CA GLN A 186 4.77 18.82 -0.29
C GLN A 186 3.64 17.82 0.04
N ILE A 187 2.45 18.30 0.40
CA ILE A 187 1.26 17.47 0.61
C ILE A 187 0.92 16.70 -0.67
N GLU A 188 1.00 17.31 -1.84
CA GLU A 188 0.72 16.66 -3.12
C GLU A 188 1.71 15.54 -3.42
N SER A 189 3.01 15.82 -3.27
CA SER A 189 4.06 14.80 -3.42
C SER A 189 3.91 13.66 -2.41
N PHE A 190 3.55 14.00 -1.17
CA PHE A 190 3.26 13.03 -0.11
C PHE A 190 2.05 12.16 -0.48
N SER A 191 0.99 12.80 -0.97
CA SER A 191 -0.27 12.13 -1.30
C SER A 191 -0.12 11.20 -2.50
N ALA A 192 0.65 11.61 -3.52
CA ALA A 192 0.98 10.79 -4.68
C ALA A 192 1.61 9.45 -4.28
N GLY A 193 2.52 9.45 -3.30
CA GLY A 193 3.15 8.22 -2.80
C GLY A 193 2.15 7.22 -2.21
N ILE A 194 1.11 7.71 -1.54
CA ILE A 194 0.09 6.85 -0.92
C ILE A 194 -0.96 6.42 -1.95
N VAL A 195 -1.44 7.36 -2.77
CA VAL A 195 -2.43 7.10 -3.83
C VAL A 195 -1.90 6.05 -4.83
N HIS A 196 -0.64 6.15 -5.23
CA HIS A 196 0.01 5.20 -6.14
C HIS A 196 0.61 3.96 -5.45
N ARG A 197 0.27 3.71 -4.18
CA ARG A 197 0.68 2.51 -3.42
C ARG A 197 2.20 2.31 -3.30
N LEU A 198 2.97 3.40 -3.28
CA LEU A 198 4.40 3.35 -2.95
C LEU A 198 4.61 3.14 -1.44
N ALA A 199 3.66 3.65 -0.64
CA ALA A 199 3.56 3.42 0.80
C ALA A 199 2.31 2.59 1.12
N ASP A 200 2.42 1.73 2.12
CA ASP A 200 1.27 1.09 2.75
C ASP A 200 0.47 2.14 3.55
N GLU A 201 -0.69 2.49 3.02
CA GLU A 201 -1.64 3.42 3.62
C GLU A 201 -2.08 3.03 5.02
N THR A 202 -2.21 1.73 5.33
CA THR A 202 -2.72 1.29 6.63
C THR A 202 -1.80 1.71 7.77
N ILE A 203 -0.49 1.70 7.53
CA ILE A 203 0.54 2.14 8.47
C ILE A 203 0.52 3.66 8.62
N VAL A 204 0.36 4.39 7.52
CA VAL A 204 0.41 5.85 7.52
C VAL A 204 -0.87 6.46 8.10
N TYR A 205 -2.04 5.89 7.77
CA TYR A 205 -3.34 6.46 8.09
C TYR A 205 -3.55 6.70 9.59
N GLY A 206 -3.22 5.74 10.45
CA GLY A 206 -3.49 5.82 11.90
C GLY A 206 -2.95 7.10 12.55
N PRO A 207 -1.63 7.37 12.48
CA PRO A 207 -1.04 8.51 13.19
C PRO A 207 -1.33 9.89 12.58
N ILE A 208 -1.55 10.01 11.25
CA ILE A 208 -1.58 11.32 10.59
C ILE A 208 -2.90 11.71 9.92
N SER A 209 -3.83 10.77 9.74
CA SER A 209 -5.06 11.02 8.97
C SER A 209 -5.88 12.19 9.51
N SER A 210 -6.02 12.31 10.83
CA SER A 210 -6.77 13.39 11.46
C SER A 210 -6.18 14.76 11.11
N VAL A 211 -4.86 14.93 11.34
CA VAL A 211 -4.15 16.19 11.08
C VAL A 211 -4.17 16.53 9.59
N TYR A 212 -3.92 15.55 8.72
CA TYR A 212 -3.99 15.72 7.27
C TYR A 212 -5.38 16.18 6.83
N CYS A 213 -6.43 15.45 7.22
CA CYS A 213 -7.80 15.77 6.80
C CYS A 213 -8.23 17.13 7.33
N SER A 214 -7.96 17.45 8.60
CA SER A 214 -8.29 18.75 9.18
C SER A 214 -7.58 19.90 8.49
N PHE A 215 -6.30 19.74 8.15
CA PHE A 215 -5.55 20.76 7.41
C PHE A 215 -6.15 20.99 6.02
N VAL A 216 -6.34 19.93 5.23
CA VAL A 216 -6.93 20.02 3.88
C VAL A 216 -8.35 20.60 3.92
N GLU A 217 -9.16 20.23 4.91
CA GLU A 217 -10.52 20.71 5.10
C GLU A 217 -10.58 22.21 5.47
N SER A 218 -9.64 22.68 6.30
CA SER A 218 -9.52 24.11 6.65
C SER A 218 -9.08 24.97 5.48
N GLU A 219 -8.32 24.39 4.55
CA GLU A 219 -7.71 25.06 3.41
C GLU A 219 -8.35 24.71 2.07
N LEU A 220 -9.55 24.13 2.12
CA LEU A 220 -10.24 23.59 0.95
C LEU A 220 -10.58 24.65 -0.09
N VAL A 221 -10.94 25.86 0.35
CA VAL A 221 -11.24 27.00 -0.53
C VAL A 221 -10.01 27.38 -1.35
N PHE A 222 -8.85 27.55 -0.71
CA PHE A 222 -7.59 27.84 -1.38
C PHE A 222 -7.26 26.76 -2.42
N LEU A 223 -7.36 25.50 -2.01
CA LEU A 223 -7.07 24.35 -2.86
C LEU A 223 -7.99 24.30 -4.09
N SER A 224 -9.27 24.61 -3.91
CA SER A 224 -10.28 24.54 -4.97
C SER A 224 -10.10 25.68 -6.00
N ILE A 225 -9.70 26.87 -5.56
CA ILE A 225 -9.36 27.99 -6.45
C ILE A 225 -8.10 27.65 -7.26
N GLN A 226 -7.04 27.18 -6.60
CA GLN A 226 -5.79 26.80 -7.28
C GLN A 226 -6.01 25.73 -8.36
N ARG A 227 -6.84 24.72 -8.05
CA ARG A 227 -7.23 23.69 -9.03
C ARG A 227 -8.05 24.27 -10.19
N GLY A 228 -8.93 25.24 -9.92
CA GLY A 228 -9.64 25.98 -10.97
C GLY A 228 -8.72 26.72 -11.94
N ILE A 229 -7.53 27.13 -11.49
CA ILE A 229 -6.50 27.79 -12.30
C ILE A 229 -5.57 26.77 -12.99
N GLY A 230 -5.76 25.47 -12.74
CA GLY A 230 -5.01 24.38 -13.38
C GLY A 230 -3.88 23.77 -12.54
N ALA A 231 -3.81 24.07 -11.23
CA ALA A 231 -2.83 23.44 -10.36
C ALA A 231 -3.14 21.94 -10.13
N PRO A 232 -2.15 21.03 -10.24
CA PRO A 232 -2.38 19.59 -10.26
C PRO A 232 -2.45 18.97 -8.85
N PHE A 233 -3.44 19.35 -8.04
CA PHE A 233 -3.62 18.84 -6.68
C PHE A 233 -4.55 17.62 -6.58
N ASP A 234 -4.53 16.76 -7.59
CA ASP A 234 -5.44 15.62 -7.69
C ASP A 234 -5.16 14.53 -6.65
N ASN A 235 -3.89 14.28 -6.32
CA ASN A 235 -3.56 13.25 -5.33
C ASN A 235 -3.97 13.69 -3.92
N THR A 236 -3.78 14.98 -3.60
CA THR A 236 -4.21 15.56 -2.32
C THR A 236 -5.70 15.37 -2.10
N ILE A 237 -6.52 15.70 -3.11
CA ILE A 237 -7.98 15.56 -3.05
C ILE A 237 -8.41 14.09 -3.05
N ALA A 238 -7.78 13.23 -3.86
CA ALA A 238 -8.07 11.81 -3.88
C ALA A 238 -7.80 11.15 -2.51
N LEU A 239 -6.67 11.49 -1.89
CA LEU A 239 -6.32 10.99 -0.56
C LEU A 239 -7.26 11.55 0.51
N TYR A 240 -7.58 12.84 0.45
CA TYR A 240 -8.55 13.48 1.36
C TYR A 240 -9.92 12.80 1.30
N LYS A 241 -10.51 12.64 0.10
CA LYS A 241 -11.78 11.94 -0.10
C LYS A 241 -11.75 10.54 0.49
N LYS A 242 -10.66 9.82 0.26
CA LYS A 242 -10.47 8.45 0.74
C LYS A 242 -10.39 8.39 2.27
N TRP A 243 -9.59 9.24 2.88
CA TRP A 243 -9.36 9.25 4.32
C TRP A 243 -10.54 9.82 5.11
N THR A 244 -11.25 10.82 4.58
CA THR A 244 -12.46 11.34 5.23
C THR A 244 -13.55 10.27 5.30
N LYS A 245 -13.80 9.54 4.21
CA LYS A 245 -14.73 8.39 4.21
C LYS A 245 -14.33 7.29 5.19
N LYS A 246 -13.03 6.99 5.26
CA LYS A 246 -12.51 5.99 6.19
C LYS A 246 -12.67 6.46 7.64
N ARG A 247 -12.41 7.73 7.93
CA ARG A 247 -12.58 8.35 9.25
C ARG A 247 -14.03 8.33 9.71
N GLU A 248 -14.97 8.65 8.81
CA GLU A 248 -16.40 8.55 9.07
C GLU A 248 -16.81 7.11 9.39
N SER A 249 -16.30 6.13 8.62
CA SER A 249 -16.52 4.71 8.90
C SER A 249 -15.97 4.30 10.27
N ASP A 250 -14.75 4.71 10.60
CA ASP A 250 -14.10 4.39 11.89
C ASP A 250 -14.91 4.98 13.07
N VAL A 251 -15.38 6.23 12.93
CA VAL A 251 -16.25 6.89 13.92
C VAL A 251 -17.57 6.15 14.08
N ASN A 252 -18.18 5.70 12.98
CA ASN A 252 -19.44 4.95 13.03
C ASN A 252 -19.27 3.58 13.69
N VAL A 253 -18.16 2.89 13.43
CA VAL A 253 -17.82 1.61 14.10
C VAL A 253 -17.66 1.81 15.61
N LEU A 254 -17.00 2.89 16.04
CA LEU A 254 -16.87 3.22 17.46
C LEU A 254 -18.23 3.51 18.11
N LYS A 255 -19.09 4.30 17.47
CA LYS A 255 -20.45 4.58 17.96
C LYS A 255 -21.31 3.32 18.07
N LEU A 256 -21.20 2.39 17.12
CA LEU A 256 -21.91 1.12 17.17
C LEU A 256 -21.45 0.28 18.36
N LYS A 257 -20.15 0.24 18.63
CA LYS A 257 -19.60 -0.48 19.79
C LYS A 257 -20.07 0.14 21.11
N GLU A 258 -20.04 1.47 21.24
CA GLU A 258 -20.56 2.18 22.43
C GLU A 258 -22.05 1.90 22.65
N LEU A 259 -22.83 1.83 21.57
CA LEU A 259 -24.25 1.50 21.62
C LEU A 259 -24.49 0.04 22.06
N GLU A 260 -23.71 -0.91 21.55
CA GLU A 260 -23.75 -2.32 21.97
C GLU A 260 -23.42 -2.49 23.45
N ASP A 261 -22.36 -1.83 23.92
CA ASP A 261 -21.95 -1.84 25.34
C ASP A 261 -23.07 -1.26 26.23
N THR A 262 -23.68 -0.14 25.82
CA THR A 262 -24.80 0.49 26.53
C THR A 262 -26.05 -0.41 26.57
N MET A 263 -26.33 -1.13 25.48
CA MET A 263 -27.43 -2.09 25.42
C MET A 263 -27.18 -3.30 26.33
N GLU A 264 -25.94 -3.80 26.41
CA GLU A 264 -25.59 -4.89 27.32
C GLU A 264 -25.72 -4.48 28.79
N GLU A 265 -25.26 -3.28 29.15
CA GLU A 265 -25.41 -2.72 30.49
C GLU A 265 -26.89 -2.59 30.88
N THR A 266 -27.71 -2.02 29.99
CA THR A 266 -29.16 -1.87 30.20
C THR A 266 -29.83 -3.23 30.40
N ARG A 267 -29.46 -4.25 29.62
CA ARG A 267 -29.97 -5.62 29.79
C ARG A 267 -29.60 -6.21 31.15
N ARG A 268 -28.37 -5.98 31.62
CA ARG A 268 -27.93 -6.42 32.96
C ARG A 268 -28.73 -5.73 34.07
N GLN A 269 -28.98 -4.42 33.96
CA GLN A 269 -29.80 -3.67 34.92
C GLN A 269 -31.25 -4.15 34.98
N ILE A 270 -31.85 -4.44 33.82
CA ILE A 270 -33.21 -5.03 33.74
C ILE A 270 -33.23 -6.41 34.39
N ALA A 271 -32.25 -7.27 34.09
CA ALA A 271 -32.16 -8.60 34.67
C ALA A 271 -32.02 -8.53 36.21
N ALA A 272 -31.14 -7.67 36.73
CA ALA A 272 -30.96 -7.47 38.17
C ALA A 272 -32.24 -6.95 38.83
N SER A 273 -32.94 -6.00 38.20
CA SER A 273 -34.21 -5.47 38.71
C SER A 273 -35.32 -6.52 38.72
N ALA A 274 -35.35 -7.40 37.72
CA ALA A 274 -36.30 -8.51 37.66
C ALA A 274 -36.08 -9.56 38.77
N GLU A 275 -34.83 -9.76 39.22
CA GLU A 275 -34.55 -10.65 40.36
C GLU A 275 -35.08 -10.10 41.69
N LEU A 276 -35.06 -8.78 41.89
CA LEU A 276 -35.62 -8.13 43.08
C LEU A 276 -37.14 -8.22 43.14
N ILE A 277 -37.82 -8.35 41.99
CA ILE A 277 -39.29 -8.43 41.89
C ILE A 277 -39.80 -9.88 42.04
N LYS A 278 -38.91 -10.89 42.12
CA LYS A 278 -39.34 -12.29 42.33
C LYS A 278 -40.17 -12.35 43.63
N PRO A 279 -41.45 -12.77 43.56
CA PRO A 279 -42.35 -12.73 44.71
C PRO A 279 -41.73 -13.54 45.85
N GLN A 280 -41.62 -12.92 47.04
CA GLN A 280 -41.22 -13.64 48.24
C GLN A 280 -42.16 -14.83 48.37
N LYS A 281 -41.60 -16.04 48.24
CA LYS A 281 -42.35 -17.28 48.39
C LYS A 281 -43.08 -17.17 49.74
N PRO A 282 -44.42 -17.20 49.78
CA PRO A 282 -45.14 -17.04 51.03
C PRO A 282 -44.61 -18.12 51.98
N MET A 283 -44.06 -17.71 53.13
CA MET A 283 -43.65 -18.67 54.15
C MET A 283 -44.91 -19.44 54.54
N GLY A 284 -44.94 -20.72 54.18
CA GLY A 284 -46.07 -21.59 54.46
C GLY A 284 -46.37 -21.62 55.95
N SER A 285 -47.61 -21.27 56.27
CA SER A 285 -48.35 -21.61 57.48
C SER A 285 -48.61 -23.10 57.59
#